data_AF-A0A6F8XH66-F1
#
_entry.id   AF-A0A6F8XH66-F1
#
_cell.length_a   1.000
_cell.length_b   1.000
_cell.length_c   1.000
_cell.angle_alpha   90.00
_cell.angle_beta   90.00
_cell.angle_gamma   90.00
#
_symmetry.space_group_name_H-M   'P 1'
#
loop_
_entity.id
_entity.type
_entity.pdbx_description
1 polymer ?
#
loop_
_entity_poly.entity_id
_entity_poly.type
_entity_poly.pdbx_seq_one_letter_code
_entity_poly.pdbx_strand_id
1 'polypeptide(L)' 'MATTILNERQIKVLNRLLDTAVEEFAQGINARKYQSLAEVSKATATRDLAELVEKGCLSKLPGGGRSTRYSVEVG' A
#
# COMPACT_ATOMS: atom_id res chain seq x y z
N MET A 1 -12.95 19.84 -3.36
CA MET A 1 -11.92 19.07 -2.65
C MET A 1 -12.49 17.68 -2.37
N ALA A 2 -11.86 16.61 -2.84
CA ALA A 2 -12.29 15.25 -2.53
C ALA A 2 -11.65 14.83 -1.20
N THR A 3 -12.46 14.46 -0.21
CA THR A 3 -11.97 13.90 1.05
C THR A 3 -11.80 12.40 0.86
N THR A 4 -10.56 11.92 0.81
CA THR A 4 -10.25 10.49 0.71
C THR A 4 -10.50 9.82 2.06
N ILE A 5 -11.56 9.04 2.17
CA ILE A 5 -11.86 8.26 3.39
C ILE A 5 -10.95 7.04 3.42
N LEU A 6 -10.15 6.90 4.46
CA LEU A 6 -9.26 5.75 4.68
C LEU A 6 -9.69 5.01 5.94
N ASN A 7 -9.61 3.67 5.90
CA ASN A 7 -9.82 2.86 7.09
C ASN A 7 -8.53 2.69 7.90
N GLU A 8 -8.64 2.21 9.14
CA GLU A 8 -7.52 2.11 10.08
C GLU A 8 -6.32 1.31 9.54
N ARG A 9 -6.58 0.19 8.87
CA ARG A 9 -5.52 -0.65 8.28
C ARG A 9 -4.82 0.03 7.09
N GLN A 10 -5.56 0.75 6.26
CA GLN A 10 -5.00 1.57 5.18
C GLN A 10 -4.12 2.69 5.73
N ILE A 11 -4.60 3.39 6.76
CA ILE A 11 -3.84 4.45 7.45
C ILE A 11 -2.55 3.87 8.05
N LYS A 12 -2.63 2.73 8.76
CA LYS A 12 -1.46 2.06 9.34
C LYS A 12 -0.40 1.74 8.28
N VAL A 13 -0.81 1.19 7.14
CA VAL A 13 0.13 0.85 6.05
C VAL A 13 0.72 2.09 5.41
N LEU A 14 -0.07 3.12 5.12
CA LEU A 14 0.42 4.37 4.54
C LEU A 14 1.42 5.07 5.46
N ASN A 15 1.10 5.17 6.77
CA ASN A 15 2.02 5.73 7.76
C ASN A 15 3.36 4.98 7.77
N ARG A 16 3.32 3.64 7.66
CA ARG A 16 4.53 2.82 7.62
C ARG A 16 5.32 2.98 6.32
N LEU A 17 4.66 3.25 5.20
CA LEU A 17 5.32 3.50 3.91
C LEU A 17 5.94 4.90 3.82
N LEU A 18 5.35 5.88 4.49
CA LEU A 18 5.84 7.26 4.58
C LEU A 18 6.92 7.43 5.65
N ASP A 19 7.06 6.46 6.56
CA ASP A 19 8.10 6.44 7.57
C ASP A 19 9.48 6.23 6.93
N THR A 20 10.19 7.33 6.70
CA THR A 20 11.51 7.36 6.04
C THR A 20 12.61 6.68 6.85
N ALA A 21 12.36 6.32 8.11
CA ALA A 21 13.29 5.53 8.92
C ALA A 21 13.29 4.03 8.55
N VAL A 22 12.41 3.60 7.62
CA VAL A 22 12.17 2.20 7.32
C VAL A 22 12.60 1.85 5.90
N GLU A 23 13.81 1.28 5.76
CA GLU A 23 14.32 0.82 4.46
C GLU A 23 13.51 -0.34 3.86
N GLU A 24 12.71 -1.04 4.67
CA GLU A 24 11.93 -2.22 4.24
C GLU A 24 11.01 -1.93 3.04
N PHE A 25 10.61 -0.67 2.84
CA PHE A 25 9.70 -0.25 1.77
C PHE A 25 10.35 0.60 0.68
N ALA A 26 11.69 0.66 0.61
CA ALA A 26 12.39 1.39 -0.45
C ALA A 26 12.02 0.92 -1.87
N GLN A 27 11.64 -0.36 -2.02
CA GLN A 27 11.14 -0.92 -3.28
C GLN A 27 9.60 -0.93 -3.37
N GLY A 28 8.91 -0.24 -2.46
CA GLY A 28 7.47 -0.34 -2.30
C GLY A 28 6.98 -1.61 -1.58
N ILE A 29 5.67 -1.71 -1.43
CA ILE A 29 4.94 -2.78 -0.74
C ILE A 29 4.34 -3.78 -1.74
N ASN A 30 4.20 -5.03 -1.32
CA ASN A 30 3.42 -6.04 -2.05
C ASN A 30 2.31 -6.60 -1.15
N ALA A 31 1.40 -7.40 -1.73
CA ALA A 31 0.27 -7.97 -0.99
C ALA A 31 0.68 -8.80 0.24
N ARG A 32 1.84 -9.49 0.20
CA ARG A 32 2.32 -10.30 1.32
C ARG A 32 2.80 -9.43 2.49
N LYS A 33 3.55 -8.35 2.21
CA LYS A 33 3.97 -7.39 3.23
C LYS A 33 2.76 -6.66 3.84
N TYR A 34 1.82 -6.25 3.00
CA TYR A 34 0.57 -5.64 3.47
C TYR A 34 -0.17 -6.59 4.42
N GLN A 35 -0.33 -7.86 4.01
CA GLN A 35 -0.96 -8.90 4.82
C GLN A 35 -0.34 -8.99 6.22
N SER A 36 1.00 -9.02 6.30
CA SER A 36 1.72 -9.09 7.58
C SER A 36 1.58 -7.83 8.44
N LEU A 37 1.56 -6.63 7.84
CA LEU A 37 1.43 -5.37 8.57
C LEU A 37 0.03 -5.12 9.11
N ALA A 38 -0.98 -5.43 8.29
CA ALA A 38 -2.39 -5.17 8.60
C ALA A 38 -3.09 -6.37 9.25
N GLU A 39 -2.42 -7.53 9.34
CA GLU A 39 -2.96 -8.77 9.94
C GLU A 39 -4.29 -9.21 9.31
N VAL A 40 -4.38 -9.10 7.98
CA VAL A 40 -5.56 -9.46 7.20
C VAL A 40 -5.30 -10.66 6.29
N SER A 41 -6.32 -11.14 5.58
CA SER A 41 -6.12 -12.14 4.52
C SER A 41 -5.40 -11.53 3.31
N LYS A 42 -4.72 -12.36 2.50
CA LYS A 42 -4.12 -11.92 1.22
C LYS A 42 -5.17 -11.31 0.26
N ALA A 43 -6.39 -11.84 0.27
CA ALA A 43 -7.48 -11.32 -0.54
C ALA A 43 -7.89 -9.90 -0.10
N THR A 44 -8.01 -9.67 1.21
CA THR A 44 -8.26 -8.35 1.80
C THR A 44 -7.13 -7.39 1.48
N ALA A 45 -5.87 -7.80 1.67
CA ALA A 45 -4.70 -6.98 1.34
C ALA A 45 -4.67 -6.55 -0.13
N THR A 46 -5.02 -7.45 -1.05
CA THR A 46 -5.05 -7.14 -2.48
C THR A 46 -6.16 -6.14 -2.83
N ARG A 47 -7.33 -6.26 -2.19
CA ARG A 47 -8.44 -5.31 -2.35
C ARG A 47 -8.08 -3.93 -1.81
N ASP A 48 -7.50 -3.86 -0.62
CA ASP A 48 -7.09 -2.59 -0.02
C ASP A 48 -6.02 -1.89 -0.87
N LEU A 49 -5.04 -2.63 -1.40
CA LEU A 49 -4.02 -2.08 -2.29
C LEU A 49 -4.65 -1.52 -3.58
N ALA A 50 -5.64 -2.19 -4.16
CA ALA A 50 -6.35 -1.69 -5.33
C ALA A 50 -7.13 -0.41 -5.01
N GLU A 51 -7.85 -0.38 -3.88
CA GLU A 51 -8.61 0.78 -3.42
C GLU A 51 -7.69 1.98 -3.15
N LEU A 52 -6.50 1.75 -2.54
CA LEU A 52 -5.50 2.79 -2.34
C LEU A 52 -4.93 3.36 -3.65
N VAL A 53 -4.87 2.56 -4.71
CA VAL A 53 -4.51 3.04 -6.06
C VAL A 53 -5.65 3.86 -6.67
N GLU A 54 -6.89 3.39 -6.57
CA GLU A 54 -8.07 4.14 -7.06
C GLU A 54 -8.22 5.50 -6.35
N LYS A 55 -7.82 5.56 -5.08
CA LYS A 55 -7.79 6.78 -4.26
C LYS A 55 -6.58 7.70 -4.53
N GLY A 56 -5.64 7.29 -5.38
CA GLY A 56 -4.42 8.05 -5.66
C GLY A 56 -3.42 8.11 -4.49
N CYS A 57 -3.54 7.21 -3.51
CA CYS A 57 -2.58 7.12 -2.41
C CYS A 57 -1.35 6.28 -2.78
N LEU A 58 -1.52 5.32 -3.70
CA LEU A 58 -0.47 4.44 -4.18
C LEU A 58 -0.44 4.40 -5.70
N SER A 59 0.74 4.19 -6.26
CA SER A 59 0.95 3.86 -7.66
C SER A 59 1.50 2.44 -7.81
N LYS A 60 1.08 1.72 -8.87
CA LYS A 60 1.68 0.43 -9.23
C LYS A 60 3.06 0.65 -9.81
N LEU A 61 4.06 -0.03 -9.26
CA LEU A 61 5.42 -0.04 -9.79
C LEU A 61 5.54 -0.98 -10.99
N PRO A 62 6.53 -0.76 -11.89
CA PRO A 62 6.85 -1.68 -12.98
C PRO A 62 7.15 -3.08 -12.43
N GLY A 63 6.47 -4.09 -12.97
CA GLY A 63 6.57 -5.48 -12.52
C GLY A 63 5.21 -6.14 -12.37
N GLY A 64 4.89 -7.08 -13.26
CA GLY A 64 3.61 -7.79 -13.25
C GLY A 64 3.63 -9.06 -12.42
N GLY A 65 2.44 -9.64 -12.24
CA GLY A 65 2.27 -10.98 -11.67
C GLY A 65 2.70 -11.09 -10.21
N ARG A 66 3.50 -12.12 -9.89
CA ARG A 66 3.90 -12.46 -8.51
C ARG A 66 4.80 -11.39 -7.85
N SER A 67 5.34 -10.46 -8.63
CA SER A 67 6.24 -9.40 -8.18
C SER A 67 5.59 -8.01 -8.19
N THR A 68 4.26 -7.93 -8.30
CA THR A 68 3.55 -6.64 -8.28
C THR A 68 3.85 -5.89 -6.97
N ARG A 69 4.29 -4.63 -7.12
CA ARG A 69 4.60 -3.73 -6.01
C ARG A 69 3.89 -2.40 -6.16
N TYR A 70 3.76 -1.69 -5.05
CA TYR A 70 3.07 -0.41 -4.94
C TYR A 70 3.93 0.56 -4.14
N SER A 71 4.00 1.82 -4.55
CA SER A 71 4.70 2.89 -3.83
C SER A 71 3.74 4.02 -3.49
N VAL A 72 4.02 4.75 -2.41
CA VAL A 72 3.32 6.01 -2.13
C VAL A 72 3.57 6.99 -3.26
N GLU A 73 2.50 7.62 -3.72
CA GLU A 73 2.60 8.72 -4.67
C GLU A 73 2.91 9.98 -3.88
N VAL A 74 4.17 10.39 -3.90
CA VAL A 74 4.61 11.66 -3.30
C VAL A 74 4.53 12.69 -4.42
N GLY A 75 3.45 13.46 -4.44
CA GLY A 75 3.30 14.63 -5.32
C GLY A 75 4.22 15.76 -4.93
#